data_AF-A0A2N0EQK1-F1
#
_entry.id   AF-A0A2N0EQK1-F1
#
_cell.length_a   1.000
_cell.length_b   1.000
_cell.length_c   1.000
_cell.angle_alpha   90.00
_cell.angle_beta   90.00
_cell.angle_gamma   90.00
#
_symmetry.space_group_name_H-M   'P 1'
#
loop_
_entity.id
_entity.type
_entity.pdbx_description
1 polymer ?
#
loop_
_entity_poly.entity_id
_entity_poly.type
_entity_poly.pdbx_seq_one_letter_code
_entity_poly.pdbx_strand_id
1 'polypeptide(L)' 'MFKQVVSHKGFWKSVFTLGLAFVCVFILIKWAFEGFEIAFFTERDPWYLLGGSLVAGLAYGFIVSFGKFQSKIKNKNL' A
#
# COMPACT_ATOMS: atom_id res chain seq x y z
N MET A 1 14.74 10.21 -14.56
CA MET A 1 14.07 8.89 -14.44
C MET A 1 12.86 8.92 -13.49
N PHE A 2 12.98 9.47 -12.27
CA PHE A 2 11.85 9.55 -11.31
C PHE A 2 10.60 10.24 -11.89
N LYS A 3 10.75 11.40 -12.54
CA LYS A 3 9.65 12.09 -13.24
C LYS A 3 8.94 11.22 -14.29
N GLN A 4 9.66 10.36 -15.02
CA GLN A 4 9.05 9.46 -16.01
C GLN A 4 8.23 8.33 -15.35
N VAL A 5 8.70 7.80 -14.21
CA VAL A 5 7.97 6.78 -13.44
C VAL A 5 6.67 7.36 -12.88
N VAL A 6 6.75 8.50 -12.19
CA VAL A 6 5.60 9.10 -11.50
C VAL A 6 4.61 9.76 -12.47
N SER A 7 5.07 10.20 -13.64
CA SER A 7 4.22 10.71 -14.74
C SER A 7 3.50 9.61 -15.52
N HIS A 8 3.83 8.34 -15.31
CA HIS A 8 3.19 7.25 -16.04
C HIS A 8 1.76 7.05 -15.52
N LYS A 9 0.74 7.15 -16.38
CA LYS A 9 -0.69 7.03 -15.99
C LYS A 9 -0.99 5.77 -15.14
N GLY A 10 -0.31 4.66 -15.43
CA GLY A 10 -0.47 3.40 -14.68
C GLY A 10 0.22 3.35 -13.32
N PHE A 11 1.16 4.25 -13.03
CA PHE A 11 1.96 4.21 -11.79
C PHE A 11 1.09 4.42 -10.56
N TRP A 12 0.36 5.54 -10.49
CA TRP A 12 -0.51 5.85 -9.35
C TRP A 12 -1.60 4.79 -9.16
N LYS A 13 -2.17 4.25 -10.24
CA LYS A 13 -3.12 3.13 -10.15
C LYS A 13 -2.48 1.91 -9.48
N SER A 14 -1.26 1.54 -9.86
CA SER A 14 -0.51 0.47 -9.18
C SER A 14 -0.22 0.79 -7.71
N VAL A 15 0.18 2.03 -7.39
CA VAL A 15 0.44 2.45 -6.01
C VAL A 15 -0.81 2.26 -5.15
N PHE A 16 -1.96 2.76 -5.61
CA PHE A 16 -3.22 2.63 -4.88
C PHE A 16 -3.67 1.18 -4.75
N THR A 17 -3.63 0.39 -5.84
CA THR A 17 -4.05 -1.03 -5.80
C THR A 17 -3.17 -1.85 -4.87
N LEU A 18 -1.85 -1.68 -4.93
CA LEU A 18 -0.91 -2.43 -4.12
C LEU A 18 -0.96 -1.99 -2.65
N GLY A 19 -1.07 -0.69 -2.40
CA GLY A 19 -1.22 -0.15 -1.06
C GLY A 19 -2.52 -0.60 -0.40
N LEU A 20 -3.65 -0.57 -1.14
CA LEU A 20 -4.92 -1.04 -0.62
C LEU A 20 -4.89 -2.54 -0.30
N ALA A 21 -4.32 -3.36 -1.18
CA ALA A 21 -4.15 -4.79 -0.94
C ALA A 21 -3.31 -5.05 0.32
N PHE A 22 -2.21 -4.31 0.51
CA PHE A 22 -1.39 -4.40 1.71
C PHE A 22 -2.17 -4.04 2.98
N VAL A 23 -2.95 -2.95 2.96
CA VAL A 23 -3.78 -2.53 4.09
C VAL A 23 -4.80 -3.60 4.47
N CYS A 24 -5.50 -4.15 3.47
CA CYS A 24 -6.47 -5.23 3.72
C CYS A 24 -5.80 -6.43 4.39
N VAL A 25 -4.67 -6.90 3.86
CA VAL A 25 -3.93 -8.03 4.43
C VAL A 25 -3.41 -7.71 5.83
N PHE A 26 -2.86 -6.51 6.03
CA PHE A 26 -2.36 -6.07 7.34
C PHE A 26 -3.46 -6.05 8.41
N ILE A 27 -4.63 -5.48 8.09
CA ILE A 27 -5.79 -5.46 8.97
C ILE A 27 -6.26 -6.88 9.28
N LEU A 28 -6.36 -7.75 8.28
CA LEU A 28 -6.75 -9.15 8.47
C LEU A 28 -5.77 -9.91 9.37
N ILE A 29 -4.46 -9.72 9.18
CA ILE A 29 -3.43 -10.36 10.01
C ILE A 29 -3.53 -9.85 11.45
N LYS A 30 -3.64 -8.53 11.65
CA LYS A 30 -3.78 -7.93 12.99
C LYS A 30 -5.04 -8.45 13.69
N TRP A 31 -6.16 -8.45 12.99
CA TRP A 31 -7.42 -8.99 13.49
C TRP A 31 -7.32 -10.47 13.88
N ALA A 32 -6.60 -11.28 13.09
CA ALA A 32 -6.33 -12.68 13.42
C ALA A 32 -5.48 -12.83 14.70
N PHE A 33 -4.45 -11.98 14.90
CA PHE A 33 -3.66 -11.96 16.13
C PHE A 33 -4.45 -11.55 17.37
N GLU A 34 -5.48 -10.72 17.20
CA GLU A 34 -6.42 -10.33 18.25
C GLU A 34 -7.60 -11.32 18.40
N GLY A 35 -7.53 -12.50 17.78
CA GLY A 35 -8.49 -13.60 17.98
C GLY A 35 -9.80 -13.45 17.21
N PHE A 36 -9.83 -12.63 16.16
CA PHE A 36 -11.03 -12.28 15.40
C PHE A 36 -12.13 -11.58 16.21
N GLU A 37 -11.76 -10.96 17.33
CA GLU A 37 -12.68 -10.21 18.17
C GLU A 37 -13.21 -8.97 17.43
N ILE A 38 -14.52 -8.74 17.50
CA ILE A 38 -15.17 -7.53 16.94
C ILE A 38 -14.75 -6.28 17.75
N ALA A 39 -14.32 -6.49 19.01
CA ALA A 39 -13.71 -5.48 19.87
C ALA A 39 -12.53 -4.76 19.20
N PHE A 40 -11.80 -5.45 18.30
CA PHE A 40 -10.69 -4.88 17.54
C PHE A 40 -11.04 -3.59 16.77
N PHE A 41 -12.28 -3.51 16.28
CA PHE A 41 -12.77 -2.35 15.52
C PHE A 41 -13.47 -1.29 16.38
N THR A 42 -13.80 -1.62 17.64
CA THR A 42 -14.62 -0.76 18.52
C THR A 42 -13.86 -0.16 19.69
N GLU A 43 -12.83 -0.85 20.21
CA GLU A 43 -12.02 -0.36 21.33
C GLU A 43 -10.86 0.55 20.90
N ARG A 44 -10.42 0.44 19.64
CA ARG A 44 -9.35 1.28 19.10
C ARG A 44 -9.91 2.49 18.37
N ASP A 45 -9.23 3.61 18.53
CA ASP A 45 -9.50 4.83 17.80
C ASP A 45 -9.41 4.56 16.28
N PRO A 46 -10.55 4.56 15.56
CA PRO A 46 -10.61 4.08 14.17
C PRO A 46 -9.70 4.89 13.26
N TRP A 47 -9.42 6.14 13.63
CA TRP A 47 -8.59 7.05 12.86
C TRP A 47 -7.12 6.64 12.84
N TYR A 48 -6.59 6.11 13.95
CA TYR A 48 -5.22 5.62 14.00
C TYR A 48 -5.06 4.30 13.26
N LEU A 49 -6.05 3.42 13.38
CA LEU A 49 -6.01 2.11 12.73
C LEU A 49 -6.15 2.26 11.22
N LEU A 50 -7.15 2.99 10.73
CA LEU A 50 -7.32 3.23 9.29
C LEU A 50 -6.29 4.20 8.75
N GLY A 51 -6.07 5.34 9.40
CA GLY A 51 -5.15 6.38 8.92
C GLY A 51 -3.70 5.92 8.92
N GLY A 52 -3.25 5.30 10.02
CA GLY A 52 -1.90 4.74 10.11
C GLY A 52 -1.67 3.63 9.09
N SER A 53 -2.64 2.72 8.94
CA SER A 53 -2.54 1.65 7.95
C SER A 53 -2.56 2.19 6.52
N LEU A 54 -3.41 3.17 6.21
CA LEU A 54 -3.48 3.81 4.89
C LEU A 54 -2.17 4.50 4.51
N VAL A 55 -1.58 5.25 5.44
CA VAL A 55 -0.30 5.93 5.21
C VAL A 55 0.82 4.91 5.00
N ALA A 56 0.89 3.88 5.84
CA ALA A 56 1.87 2.81 5.71
C ALA A 56 1.69 2.02 4.39
N GLY A 57 0.45 1.71 4.03
CA GLY A 57 0.10 0.99 2.81
C GLY A 57 0.39 1.80 1.56
N LEU A 58 0.10 3.11 1.56
CA LEU A 58 0.47 4.00 0.46
C LEU A 58 1.98 4.15 0.32
N ALA A 59 2.72 4.28 1.43
CA ALA A 59 4.18 4.34 1.40
C ALA A 59 4.77 3.03 0.84
N TYR A 60 4.30 1.88 1.30
CA TYR A 60 4.71 0.58 0.79
C TYR A 60 4.36 0.41 -0.69
N GLY A 61 3.11 0.69 -1.06
CA GLY A 61 2.62 0.63 -2.44
C GLY A 61 3.41 1.54 -3.37
N PHE A 62 3.84 2.72 -2.88
CA PHE A 62 4.70 3.65 -3.60
C PHE A 62 6.10 3.06 -3.84
N ILE A 63 6.77 2.56 -2.80
CA ILE A 63 8.12 1.99 -2.90
C ILE A 63 8.14 0.80 -3.88
N VAL A 64 7.20 -0.13 -3.73
CA VAL A 64 7.15 -1.34 -4.58
C VAL A 64 6.80 -1.00 -6.02
N SER A 65 5.80 -0.15 -6.24
CA SER A 65 5.43 0.28 -7.59
C SER A 65 6.55 1.07 -8.24
N PHE A 66 7.28 1.89 -7.47
CA PHE A 66 8.41 2.67 -7.97
C PHE A 66 9.52 1.76 -8.48
N GLY A 67 9.95 0.78 -7.68
CA GLY A 67 10.94 -0.21 -8.11
C GLY A 67 10.51 -0.99 -9.35
N LYS A 68 9.24 -1.44 -9.40
CA LYS A 68 8.67 -2.16 -10.55
C LYS A 68 8.70 -1.33 -11.83
N PHE A 69 8.24 -0.08 -11.77
CA PHE A 69 8.20 0.80 -12.94
C PHE A 69 9.59 1.30 -13.35
N GLN A 70 10.48 1.54 -12.39
CA GLN A 70 11.87 1.90 -12.68
C GLN A 70 12.58 0.78 -13.44
N SER A 71 12.44 -0.47 -12.99
CA SER A 71 12.97 -1.65 -13.69
C SER A 71 12.36 -1.80 -15.10
N LYS A 72 11.04 -1.62 -15.23
CA LYS A 72 10.34 -1.71 -16.51
C LYS A 72 10.79 -0.66 -17.53
N ILE A 73 11.03 0.58 -17.10
CA ILE A 73 11.54 1.65 -17.96
C ILE A 73 13.01 1.41 -18.32
N LYS A 74 13.82 0.92 -17.38
CA LYS A 74 15.23 0.57 -17.64
C LYS A 74 15.36 -0.55 -18.68
N ASN A 75 14.52 -1.59 -18.59
CA ASN A 75 14.50 -2.71 -19.54
C ASN A 75 13.91 -2.36 -20.91
N LYS A 76 13.17 -1.25 -21.05
CA LYS A 76 12.62 -0.82 -22.34
C LYS A 76 13.58 0.10 -23.11
N ASN A 77 14.61 0.61 -22.43
CA ASN A 77 15.65 1.48 -23.00
C ASN A 77 17.01 0.75 -23.15
N LEU A 78 17.05 -0.56 -22.90
CA LEU A 78 18.15 -1.50 -23.19
C LEU A 78 17.70 -2.42 -24.32
#